data_AF-A0A378AZW7-F1
#
_entry.id   AF-A0A378AZW7-F1
#
_cell.length_a   1.000
_cell.length_b   1.000
_cell.length_c   1.000
_cell.angle_alpha   90.00
_cell.angle_beta   90.00
_cell.angle_gamma   90.00
#
_symmetry.space_group_name_H-M   'P 1'
#
loop_
_entity.id
_entity.type
_entity.pdbx_description
1 polymer ?
#
loop_
_entity_poly.entity_id
_entity_poly.type
_entity_poly.pdbx_seq_one_letter_code
_entity_poly.pdbx_strand_id
1 'polypeptide(L)'
;MAEVINRHPERKRFIRALPDAERQALAAMVVRRRQLIAMLVAERNRLYPSHPQNKKSINTIIKALEDELARLEKDMNSHIRNHFKRLLSA
;
A
#
# COMPACT_ATOMS: atom_id res chain seq x y z
N MET A 1 -24.37 -23.94 6.08
CA MET A 1 -22.95 -23.60 5.84
C MET A 1 -22.22 -23.17 7.13
N ALA A 2 -22.79 -22.29 7.97
CA ALA A 2 -22.15 -21.85 9.22
C ALA A 2 -21.96 -22.96 10.29
N GLU A 3 -22.90 -23.91 10.41
CA GLU A 3 -22.81 -24.99 11.41
C GLU A 3 -21.68 -26.00 11.15
N VAL A 4 -21.36 -26.26 9.87
CA VAL A 4 -20.35 -27.24 9.47
C VAL A 4 -18.95 -26.78 9.88
N ILE A 5 -18.67 -25.48 9.77
CA ILE A 5 -17.38 -24.89 10.20
C ILE A 5 -17.26 -24.88 11.73
N ASN A 6 -18.37 -24.68 12.45
CA ASN A 6 -18.34 -24.61 13.92
C ASN A 6 -18.07 -25.97 14.59
N ARG A 7 -18.50 -27.08 13.98
CA ARG A 7 -18.30 -28.44 14.51
C ARG A 7 -17.01 -29.12 14.04
N HIS A 8 -16.27 -28.50 13.11
CA HIS A 8 -15.05 -29.10 12.56
C HIS A 8 -13.88 -29.07 13.57
N PRO A 9 -13.16 -30.19 13.80
CA PRO A 9 -12.06 -30.24 14.75
C PRO A 9 -10.93 -29.25 14.43
N GLU A 10 -10.71 -28.94 13.14
CA GLU A 10 -9.77 -27.89 12.70
C GLU A 10 -10.38 -26.47 12.61
N ARG A 11 -11.49 -26.17 13.31
CA ARG A 11 -12.14 -24.84 13.28
C ARG A 11 -11.16 -23.67 13.42
N LYS A 12 -10.16 -23.81 14.29
CA LYS A 12 -9.09 -22.81 14.51
C LYS A 12 -8.32 -22.44 13.24
N ARG A 13 -8.22 -23.35 12.28
CA ARG A 13 -7.54 -23.15 10.98
C ARG A 13 -8.39 -22.34 9.99
N PHE A 14 -9.72 -22.40 10.13
CA PHE A 14 -10.68 -21.69 9.29
C PHE A 14 -11.09 -20.32 9.84
N ILE A 15 -10.94 -20.12 11.16
CA ILE A 15 -11.05 -18.80 11.77
C ILE A 15 -9.78 -18.02 11.38
N ARG A 16 -9.88 -17.19 10.34
CA ARG A 16 -8.88 -16.14 10.12
C ARG A 16 -8.96 -15.21 11.33
N ALA A 17 -7.95 -15.25 12.19
CA ALA A 17 -7.79 -14.22 13.23
C ALA A 17 -7.91 -12.84 12.58
N LEU A 18 -8.59 -11.90 13.25
CA LEU A 18 -8.67 -10.52 12.77
C LEU A 18 -7.27 -10.08 12.34
N PRO A 19 -7.12 -9.43 11.17
CA PRO A 19 -5.81 -8.99 10.73
C PRO A 19 -5.22 -8.11 11.84
N ASP A 20 -4.07 -8.57 12.36
CA ASP A 20 -3.22 -7.84 13.29
C ASP A 20 -3.10 -6.37 12.84
N ALA A 21 -3.07 -5.43 13.77
CA ALA A 21 -3.07 -3.99 13.48
C ALA A 21 -1.96 -3.62 12.47
N GLU A 22 -0.84 -4.33 12.55
CA GLU A 22 0.29 -4.25 11.60
C GLU A 22 -0.08 -4.61 10.16
N ARG A 23 -0.90 -5.64 9.97
CA ARG A 23 -1.39 -6.07 8.65
C ARG A 23 -2.37 -5.06 8.07
N GLN A 24 -3.19 -4.44 8.92
CA GLN A 24 -4.09 -3.37 8.49
C GLN A 24 -3.32 -2.12 8.05
N ALA A 25 -2.29 -1.73 8.81
CA ALA A 25 -1.40 -0.63 8.45
C ALA A 25 -0.68 -0.90 7.12
N LEU A 26 -0.13 -2.10 6.91
CA LEU A 26 0.49 -2.47 5.65
C LEU A 26 -0.49 -2.46 4.48
N ALA A 27 -1.71 -2.98 4.68
CA ALA A 27 -2.75 -2.94 3.65
C ALA A 27 -3.10 -1.50 3.25
N ALA A 28 -3.22 -0.58 4.22
CA ALA A 28 -3.46 0.83 3.95
C ALA A 28 -2.31 1.47 3.15
N MET A 29 -1.06 1.19 3.49
CA MET A 29 0.11 1.65 2.73
C MET A 29 0.11 1.13 1.29
N VAL A 30 -0.23 -0.14 1.07
CA VAL A 30 -0.34 -0.73 -0.28
C VAL A 30 -1.43 -0.05 -1.11
N VAL A 31 -2.59 0.21 -0.51
CA VAL A 31 -3.68 0.95 -1.18
C VAL A 31 -3.21 2.35 -1.56
N ARG A 32 -2.55 3.06 -0.64
CA ARG A 32 -2.01 4.39 -0.92
C ARG A 32 -0.97 4.39 -2.05
N ARG A 33 -0.07 3.41 -2.07
CA ARG A 33 0.93 3.26 -3.16
C ARG A 33 0.26 3.13 -4.52
N ARG A 34 -0.79 2.31 -4.61
CA ARG A 34 -1.55 2.12 -5.86
C ARG A 34 -2.20 3.42 -6.34
N GLN A 35 -2.76 4.21 -5.43
CA GLN A 35 -3.34 5.52 -5.76
C GLN A 35 -2.28 6.48 -6.34
N LEU A 36 -1.12 6.58 -5.70
CA LEU A 36 -0.04 7.46 -6.15
C LEU A 36 0.50 7.06 -7.52
N ILE A 37 0.66 5.75 -7.79
CA ILE A 37 1.03 5.24 -9.11
C ILE A 37 -0.01 5.63 -10.16
N ALA A 38 -1.31 5.46 -9.86
CA ALA A 38 -2.38 5.83 -10.77
C ALA A 38 -2.36 7.34 -11.09
N MET A 39 -2.13 8.18 -10.08
CA MET A 39 -1.96 9.63 -10.27
C MET A 39 -0.74 9.95 -11.12
N LEU A 40 0.40 9.29 -10.88
CA LEU A 40 1.64 9.52 -11.63
C LEU A 40 1.47 9.16 -13.11
N VAL A 41 0.82 8.03 -13.39
CA VAL A 41 0.50 7.63 -14.76
C VAL A 41 -0.43 8.65 -15.41
N ALA A 42 -1.46 9.13 -14.69
CA ALA A 42 -2.36 10.15 -15.20
C ALA A 42 -1.63 11.46 -15.56
N GLU A 43 -0.74 11.95 -14.69
CA GLU A 43 0.02 13.18 -14.95
C GLU A 43 1.02 13.02 -16.09
N ARG A 44 1.72 11.88 -16.19
CA ARG A 44 2.61 11.60 -17.33
C ARG A 44 1.85 11.56 -18.66
N ASN A 45 0.66 10.95 -18.66
CA ASN A 45 -0.21 10.95 -19.84
C ASN A 45 -0.74 12.35 -20.19
N ARG A 46 -0.96 13.22 -19.20
CA ARG A 46 -1.34 14.62 -19.41
C ARG A 46 -0.20 15.46 -19.97
N LEU A 47 1.05 15.19 -19.59
CA LEU A 47 2.21 16.00 -19.96
C LEU A 47 2.38 16.15 -21.49
N TYR A 48 2.18 15.06 -22.23
CA TYR A 48 2.41 15.03 -23.68
C TYR A 48 1.47 15.96 -24.48
N PRO A 49 0.13 15.86 -24.36
CA PRO A 49 -0.80 16.74 -25.07
C PRO A 49 -0.94 18.15 -24.47
N SER A 50 -0.31 18.43 -23.32
CA SER A 50 -0.52 19.69 -22.60
C SER A 50 0.14 20.90 -23.26
N HIS A 51 -0.55 22.04 -23.19
CA HIS A 51 -0.02 23.35 -23.55
C HIS A 51 1.28 23.67 -22.76
N PRO A 52 2.30 24.30 -23.37
CA PRO A 52 3.58 24.58 -22.72
C PRO A 52 3.48 25.28 -21.35
N GLN A 53 2.51 26.18 -21.19
CA GLN A 53 2.28 26.89 -19.93
C GLN A 53 1.90 25.96 -18.76
N ASN A 54 1.22 24.83 -19.05
CA ASN A 54 0.78 23.88 -18.04
C ASN A 54 1.86 22.84 -17.69
N LYS A 55 2.85 22.63 -18.57
CA LYS A 55 3.90 21.61 -18.41
C LYS A 55 4.69 21.80 -17.12
N LYS A 56 4.96 23.05 -16.70
CA LYS A 56 5.65 23.34 -15.44
C LYS A 56 4.86 22.86 -14.22
N SER A 57 3.54 23.09 -14.21
CA SER A 57 2.67 22.62 -13.14
C SER A 57 2.62 21.09 -13.09
N ILE A 58 2.39 20.45 -14.24
CA ILE A 58 2.34 18.98 -14.36
C ILE A 58 3.64 18.33 -13.88
N ASN A 59 4.79 18.83 -14.32
CA ASN A 59 6.09 18.33 -13.86
C ASN A 59 6.31 18.50 -12.35
N THR A 60 5.76 19.57 -11.75
CA THR A 60 5.83 19.78 -10.30
C THR A 60 5.04 18.70 -9.57
N ILE A 61 3.85 18.35 -10.06
CA ILE A 61 3.03 17.27 -9.49
C ILE A 61 3.68 15.89 -9.70
N ILE A 62 4.22 15.62 -10.88
CA ILE A 62 4.97 14.38 -11.16
C ILE A 62 6.09 14.20 -10.12
N LYS A 63 6.91 15.23 -9.90
CA LYS A 63 8.00 15.19 -8.93
C LYS A 63 7.49 14.94 -7.51
N ALA A 64 6.44 15.64 -7.10
CA ALA A 64 5.83 15.44 -5.79
C ALA A 64 5.31 14.01 -5.59
N LEU A 65 4.72 13.40 -6.62
CA LEU A 65 4.25 12.01 -6.59
C LEU A 65 5.40 11.00 -6.52
N GLU A 66 6.51 11.26 -7.23
CA GLU A 66 7.72 10.43 -7.16
C GLU A 66 8.37 10.48 -5.78
N ASP A 67 8.51 11.67 -5.20
CA ASP A 67 9.07 11.87 -3.86
C ASP A 67 8.20 11.20 -2.79
N GLU A 68 6.87 11.31 -2.92
CA GLU A 68 5.90 10.66 -2.04
C GLU A 68 6.00 9.12 -2.11
N LEU A 69 6.10 8.57 -3.33
CA LEU A 69 6.28 7.13 -3.54
C LEU A 69 7.56 6.61 -2.89
N ALA A 70 8.68 7.31 -3.08
CA ALA A 70 9.96 6.94 -2.48
C ALA A 70 9.89 6.95 -0.95
N ARG A 71 9.22 7.95 -0.37
CA ARG A 71 9.01 8.00 1.09
C ARG A 71 8.17 6.83 1.58
N LEU A 72 7.04 6.55 0.92
CA LEU A 72 6.14 5.46 1.29
C LEU A 72 6.82 4.09 1.19
N GLU A 73 7.67 3.88 0.18
CA GLU A 73 8.43 2.64 0.03
C GLU A 73 9.47 2.46 1.15
N LYS A 74 10.10 3.54 1.60
CA LYS A 74 11.00 3.53 2.76
C LYS A 74 10.25 3.19 4.05
N ASP A 75 9.07 3.75 4.25
CA ASP A 75 8.22 3.50 5.42
C ASP A 75 7.74 2.04 5.44
N MET A 76 7.25 1.53 4.30
CA MET A 76 6.89 0.11 4.15
C MET A 76 8.06 -0.83 4.46
N ASN A 77 9.24 -0.55 3.93
CA ASN A 77 10.44 -1.37 4.18
C ASN A 77 10.87 -1.36 5.66
N SER A 78 10.63 -0.25 6.36
CA SER A 78 10.92 -0.12 7.79
C SER A 78 9.90 -0.90 8.62
N HIS A 79 8.61 -0.77 8.27
CA HIS A 79 7.50 -1.50 8.88
C HIS A 79 7.68 -3.02 8.80
N ILE A 80 8.00 -3.51 7.59
CA ILE A 80 8.24 -4.94 7.33
C ILE A 80 9.42 -5.44 8.16
N ARG A 81 10.56 -4.74 8.15
CA ARG A 81 11.76 -5.14 8.92
C ARG A 81 11.48 -5.19 10.42
N ASN A 82 10.78 -4.21 10.98
CA ASN A 82 10.46 -4.18 12.40
C ASN A 82 9.51 -5.30 12.79
N HIS A 83 8.49 -5.58 11.97
CA HIS A 83 7.56 -6.67 12.21
C HIS A 83 8.23 -8.05 12.15
N PHE A 84 9.07 -8.30 11.14
CA PHE A 84 9.81 -9.57 11.04
C PHE A 84 10.82 -9.76 12.17
N LYS A 85 11.50 -8.68 12.62
CA LYS A 85 12.38 -8.75 13.80
C LYS A 85 11.60 -9.16 15.06
N ARG A 86 10.41 -8.59 15.27
CA ARG A 86 9.55 -8.90 16.43
C ARG A 86 9.10 -10.36 16.43
N LEU A 87 8.83 -10.94 15.26
CA LEU A 87 8.44 -12.35 15.11
C LEU A 87 9.60 -13.33 15.33
N LEU A 88 10.85 -12.90 15.14
CA LEU A 88 12.03 -13.73 15.38
C LEU A 88 12.55 -13.63 16.82
N SER A 89 12.09 -12.63 17.58
CA SER A 89 12.45 -12.40 18.98
C SER A 89 11.37 -12.87 19.98
N ALA A 90 10.30 -13.51 19.49
CA ALA A 90 9.17 -14.02 20.28
C ALA A 90 9.05 -15.54 20.10
#